data_AF-A0A8H9JC95-F1
#
_entry.id   AF-A0A8H9JC95-F1
#
_cell.length_a   1.000
_cell.length_b   1.000
_cell.length_c   1.000
_cell.angle_alpha   90.00
_cell.angle_beta   90.00
_cell.angle_gamma   90.00
#
_symmetry.space_group_name_H-M   'P 1'
#
loop_
_entity.id
_entity.type
_entity.pdbx_description
1 polymer ?
#
loop_
_entity_poly.entity_id
_entity_poly.type
_entity_poly.pdbx_seq_one_letter_code
_entity_poly.pdbx_strand_id
1 'polypeptide(L)'
;MIPDFIRLQWVPMGLALSAAALGLSIIAAALLVVEKHSHTHVHEPLTHDHRHRHDDGHHTHDHPGMIDRSLTHSHVHTHERLEHTHPHLPDLHHRHGH
;
A
#
# COMPACT_ATOMS: atom_id res chain seq x y z
N MET A 1 -54.02 2.79 2.02
CA MET A 1 -53.76 2.54 3.45
C MET A 1 -53.32 1.07 3.56
N ILE A 2 -52.05 0.79 3.88
CA ILE A 2 -51.57 -0.60 4.00
C ILE A 2 -52.17 -1.20 5.29
N PRO A 3 -52.84 -2.36 5.23
CA PRO A 3 -53.47 -2.99 6.39
C PRO A 3 -52.49 -3.28 7.54
N ASP A 4 -52.92 -3.09 8.79
CA ASP A 4 -52.07 -3.22 9.97
C ASP A 4 -51.50 -4.63 10.18
N PHE A 5 -52.21 -5.67 9.74
CA PHE A 5 -51.71 -7.04 9.78
C PHE A 5 -50.48 -7.25 8.88
N ILE A 6 -50.37 -6.49 7.77
CA ILE A 6 -49.19 -6.49 6.89
C ILE A 6 -48.04 -5.73 7.58
N ARG A 7 -48.31 -4.62 8.26
CA ARG A 7 -47.24 -3.93 9.01
C ARG A 7 -46.66 -4.80 10.14
N LEU A 8 -47.50 -5.55 10.84
CA LEU A 8 -47.10 -6.38 11.99
C LEU A 8 -46.16 -7.54 11.63
N GLN A 9 -46.19 -8.01 10.38
CA GLN A 9 -45.36 -9.14 9.92
C GLN A 9 -44.11 -8.71 9.14
N TRP A 10 -44.16 -7.58 8.41
CA TRP A 10 -43.04 -7.11 7.57
C TRP A 10 -42.03 -6.23 8.31
N VAL A 11 -42.48 -5.42 9.28
CA VAL A 11 -41.60 -4.57 10.09
C VAL A 11 -40.59 -5.38 10.92
N PRO A 12 -40.99 -6.39 11.72
CA PRO A 12 -40.03 -7.17 12.50
C PRO A 12 -39.08 -7.98 11.60
N MET A 13 -39.56 -8.49 10.47
CA MET A 13 -38.73 -9.18 9.48
C MET A 13 -37.68 -8.23 8.89
N GLY A 14 -38.08 -7.02 8.48
CA GLY A 14 -37.16 -6.01 7.97
C GLY A 14 -36.10 -5.58 9.00
N LEU A 15 -36.50 -5.42 10.26
CA LEU A 15 -35.57 -5.13 11.37
C LEU A 15 -34.59 -6.28 11.60
N ALA A 16 -35.05 -7.53 11.58
CA ALA A 16 -34.20 -8.70 11.74
C ALA A 16 -33.17 -8.82 10.61
N LEU A 17 -33.59 -8.62 9.35
CA LEU A 17 -32.69 -8.62 8.20
C LEU A 17 -31.67 -7.48 8.25
N SER A 18 -32.10 -6.28 8.68
CA SER A 18 -31.22 -5.11 8.80
C SER A 18 -30.17 -5.31 9.90
N ALA A 19 -30.57 -5.89 11.05
CA ALA A 19 -29.66 -6.25 12.12
C ALA A 19 -28.66 -7.33 11.69
N ALA A 20 -29.11 -8.34 10.95
CA ALA A 20 -28.23 -9.37 10.40
C ALA A 20 -27.20 -8.79 9.41
N ALA A 21 -27.65 -7.93 8.48
CA ALA A 21 -26.77 -7.26 7.52
C ALA A 21 -25.74 -6.35 8.21
N LEU A 22 -26.16 -5.60 9.23
CA LEU A 22 -25.25 -4.78 10.03
C LEU A 22 -24.21 -5.65 10.75
N GLY A 23 -24.65 -6.75 11.37
CA GLY A 23 -23.75 -7.69 12.03
C GLY A 23 -22.70 -8.28 11.09
N LEU A 24 -23.13 -8.74 9.91
CA LEU A 24 -22.21 -9.23 8.86
C LEU A 24 -21.24 -8.15 8.39
N SER A 25 -21.70 -6.91 8.24
CA SER A 25 -20.85 -5.79 7.82
C SER A 25 -19.79 -5.46 8.87
N ILE A 26 -20.14 -5.51 10.16
CA ILE A 26 -19.19 -5.31 11.27
C ILE A 26 -18.16 -6.44 11.28
N ILE A 27 -18.59 -7.69 11.11
CA ILE A 27 -17.68 -8.85 11.06
C ILE A 27 -16.72 -8.72 9.87
N ALA A 28 -17.24 -8.37 8.68
CA ALA A 28 -16.41 -8.18 7.50
C ALA A 28 -15.39 -7.05 7.68
N ALA A 29 -15.81 -5.91 8.24
CA ALA A 29 -14.91 -4.81 8.56
C ALA A 29 -13.84 -5.21 9.59
N ALA A 30 -14.23 -5.98 10.62
CA ALA A 30 -13.27 -6.48 11.61
C ALA A 30 -12.23 -7.41 10.98
N LEU A 31 -12.65 -8.31 10.08
CA LEU A 31 -11.72 -9.17 9.34
C LEU A 31 -10.75 -8.34 8.48
N LEU A 32 -11.24 -7.35 7.74
CA LEU A 32 -10.40 -6.46 6.92
C LEU A 32 -9.33 -5.70 7.74
N VAL A 33 -9.62 -5.36 9.01
CA VAL A 33 -8.71 -4.61 9.87
C VAL A 33 -7.73 -5.53 10.61
N VAL A 34 -8.15 -6.74 10.98
CA VAL A 34 -7.34 -7.67 11.78
C VAL A 34 -6.49 -8.59 10.91
N GLU A 35 -6.88 -8.82 9.66
CA GLU A 35 -6.11 -9.64 8.74
C GLU A 35 -4.71 -9.04 8.51
N LYS A 36 -3.70 -9.86 8.76
CA LYS A 36 -2.30 -9.53 8.49
C LYS A 36 -1.80 -10.49 7.42
N HIS A 37 -1.80 -10.05 6.18
CA HIS A 37 -1.08 -10.73 5.12
C HIS A 37 0.00 -9.81 4.57
N SER A 38 0.99 -10.40 3.92
CA SER A 38 2.11 -9.70 3.33
C SER A 38 2.36 -10.21 1.93
N HIS A 39 2.81 -9.31 1.05
CA HIS A 39 3.16 -9.66 -0.32
C HIS A 39 4.65 -9.52 -0.51
N THR A 40 5.25 -10.54 -1.12
CA THR A 40 6.60 -10.45 -1.66
C THR A 40 6.57 -9.54 -2.89
N HIS A 41 7.38 -8.49 -2.86
CA HIS A 41 7.64 -7.63 -4.00
C HIS A 41 9.05 -7.88 -4.50
N VAL A 42 9.18 -8.16 -5.79
CA VAL A 42 10.45 -8.38 -6.48
C VAL A 42 10.71 -7.17 -7.37
N HIS A 43 11.80 -6.46 -7.10
CA HIS A 43 12.35 -5.45 -7.99
C HIS A 43 13.40 -6.12 -8.85
N GLU A 44 13.15 -6.17 -10.16
CA GLU A 44 14.17 -6.63 -11.11
C GLU A 44 15.30 -5.61 -11.22
N PRO A 45 16.52 -6.04 -11.61
CA PRO A 45 17.63 -5.13 -11.78
C PRO A 45 17.28 -3.98 -12.71
N LEU A 46 17.51 -2.75 -12.24
CA LEU A 46 17.16 -1.54 -12.96
C LEU A 46 18.38 -0.61 -13.04
N THR A 47 18.78 -0.31 -14.28
CA THR A 47 19.81 0.69 -14.56
C THR A 47 19.16 2.01 -14.91
N HIS A 48 19.50 3.08 -14.19
CA HIS A 48 19.05 4.43 -14.51
C HIS A 48 20.17 5.45 -14.29
N ASP A 49 20.00 6.63 -14.89
CA ASP A 49 20.87 7.78 -14.65
C ASP A 49 20.14 8.73 -13.69
N HIS A 50 20.74 9.00 -12.53
CA HIS A 50 20.21 9.98 -11.59
C HIS A 50 21.29 10.94 -11.12
N ARG A 51 20.87 12.20 -10.91
CA ARG A 51 21.71 13.26 -10.38
C ARG A 51 21.85 13.06 -8.87
N HIS A 52 23.08 12.88 -8.38
CA HIS A 52 23.39 12.75 -6.96
C HIS A 52 24.49 13.72 -6.54
N ARG A 53 24.64 13.91 -5.23
CA ARG A 53 25.54 14.91 -4.66
C ARG A 53 26.55 14.24 -3.75
N HIS A 54 27.72 14.84 -3.61
CA HIS A 54 28.82 14.15 -2.95
C HIS A 54 28.71 14.02 -1.40
N ASP A 55 27.61 14.49 -0.82
CA ASP A 55 27.34 14.52 0.62
C ASP A 55 25.95 13.94 0.98
N ASP A 56 25.27 13.28 0.04
CA ASP A 56 23.93 12.69 0.24
C ASP A 56 23.93 11.35 1.00
N GLY A 57 25.11 10.83 1.36
CA GLY A 57 25.28 9.60 2.10
C GLY A 57 25.27 8.31 1.25
N HIS A 58 25.09 8.40 -0.07
CA HIS A 58 25.07 7.25 -1.00
C HIS A 58 26.42 7.00 -1.69
N HIS A 59 27.50 7.23 -0.96
CA HIS A 59 28.85 7.27 -1.48
C HIS A 59 29.53 5.91 -1.42
N THR A 60 29.63 5.26 -2.57
CA THR A 60 30.26 3.93 -2.69
C THR A 60 31.62 3.97 -3.41
N HIS A 61 32.10 5.14 -3.81
CA HIS A 61 33.41 5.31 -4.45
C HIS A 61 34.01 6.69 -4.15
N ASP A 62 35.35 6.78 -4.22
CA ASP A 62 36.09 8.03 -4.07
C ASP A 62 36.73 8.43 -5.41
N HIS A 63 36.76 9.73 -5.72
CA HIS A 63 37.41 10.24 -6.92
C HIS A 63 38.72 10.95 -6.55
N PRO A 64 39.87 10.49 -7.07
CA PRO A 64 41.12 11.21 -6.88
C PRO A 64 41.04 12.59 -7.54
N GLY A 65 41.18 13.66 -6.75
CA GLY A 65 41.14 15.06 -7.21
C GLY A 65 39.83 15.81 -6.95
N MET A 66 38.90 15.25 -6.17
CA MET A 66 37.65 15.92 -5.80
C MET A 66 37.90 17.06 -4.78
N ILE A 67 37.70 18.31 -5.21
CA ILE A 67 37.99 19.52 -4.41
C ILE A 67 36.76 20.00 -3.61
N ASP A 68 35.54 19.72 -4.10
CA ASP A 68 34.28 20.15 -3.49
C ASP A 68 33.23 19.03 -3.50
N ARG A 69 32.79 18.61 -2.31
CA ARG A 69 31.78 17.56 -2.09
C ARG A 69 30.33 18.03 -2.28
N SER A 70 30.12 19.34 -2.50
CA SER A 70 28.78 19.88 -2.79
C SER A 70 28.38 19.79 -4.26
N LEU A 71 29.30 19.36 -5.13
CA LEU A 71 29.07 19.27 -6.57
C LEU A 71 28.08 18.15 -6.90
N THR A 72 27.18 18.41 -7.84
CA THR A 72 26.16 17.45 -8.32
C THR A 72 26.55 16.95 -9.70
N HIS A 73 26.47 15.65 -9.93
CA HIS A 73 26.62 15.05 -11.26
C HIS A 73 25.69 13.85 -11.38
N SER A 74 25.59 13.32 -12.59
CA SER A 74 24.76 12.15 -12.88
C SER A 74 25.66 11.00 -13.32
N HIS A 75 25.36 9.81 -12.80
CA HIS A 75 26.03 8.59 -13.18
C HIS A 75 24.99 7.51 -13.43
N VAL A 76 25.33 6.63 -14.37
CA VAL A 76 24.61 5.37 -14.55
C VAL A 76 24.79 4.55 -13.27
N HIS A 77 23.67 4.28 -12.61
CA HIS A 77 23.59 3.45 -11.42
C HIS A 77 22.67 2.27 -11.70
N THR A 78 23.10 1.08 -11.30
CA THR A 78 22.32 -0.15 -11.42
C THR A 78 21.93 -0.63 -10.03
N HIS A 79 20.62 -0.71 -9.79
CA HIS A 79 20.08 -1.42 -8.64
C HIS A 79 20.12 -2.91 -8.92
N GLU A 80 20.65 -3.69 -7.99
CA GLU A 80 20.58 -5.14 -8.04
C GLU A 80 19.14 -5.62 -7.77
N ARG A 81 18.86 -6.89 -8.10
CA ARG A 81 17.58 -7.52 -7.80
C ARG A 81 17.33 -7.44 -6.30
N LEU A 82 16.19 -6.87 -5.90
CA LEU A 82 15.80 -6.75 -4.50
C LEU A 82 14.45 -7.42 -4.29
N GLU A 83 14.40 -8.33 -3.32
CA GLU A 83 13.17 -8.97 -2.87
C GLU A 83 12.89 -8.52 -1.44
N HIS A 84 11.70 -7.96 -1.21
CA HIS A 84 11.26 -7.56 0.12
C HIS A 84 9.77 -7.73 0.30
N THR A 85 9.33 -7.76 1.56
CA THR A 85 7.95 -8.06 1.92
C THR A 85 7.39 -6.95 2.79
N HIS A 86 6.24 -6.41 2.41
CA HIS A 86 5.52 -5.40 3.19
C HIS A 86 4.17 -5.95 3.66
N PRO A 87 3.70 -5.59 4.87
CA PRO A 87 2.33 -5.82 5.28
C PRO A 87 1.37 -5.16 4.29
N HIS A 88 0.34 -5.88 3.87
CA HIS A 88 -0.72 -5.30 3.06
C HIS A 88 -1.54 -4.35 3.92
N LEU A 89 -1.58 -3.08 3.50
CA LEU A 89 -2.52 -2.09 4.02
C LEU A 89 -3.55 -1.83 2.91
N PRO A 90 -4.83 -1.59 3.24
CA PRO A 90 -5.82 -1.13 2.27
C PRO A 90 -5.38 0.24 1.72
N ASP A 91 -4.63 0.23 0.62
CA ASP A 91 -4.06 1.45 0.05
C ASP A 91 -5.01 2.04 -1.00
N LEU A 92 -5.57 3.21 -0.69
CA LEU A 92 -6.38 4.00 -1.62
C LEU A 92 -5.59 4.55 -2.82
N HIS A 93 -4.25 4.52 -2.75
CA HIS A 93 -3.34 5.09 -3.74
C HIS A 93 -2.44 4.05 -4.41
N HIS A 94 -2.74 2.74 -4.29
CA HIS A 94 -2.01 1.70 -5.01
C HIS A 94 -2.27 1.83 -6.53
N ARG A 95 -1.50 2.70 -7.17
CA ARG A 95 -1.24 2.64 -8.61
C ARG A 95 -0.12 1.62 -8.77
N HIS A 96 -0.48 0.43 -9.24
CA HIS A 96 0.50 -0.54 -9.70
C HIS A 96 1.26 0.05 -10.90
N GLY A 97 2.38 0.69 -10.62
CA GLY A 97 3.45 0.92 -11.58
C GLY A 97 4.36 -0.30 -11.51
N HIS A 98 4.12 -1.24 -12.41
CA HIS A 98 5.18 -2.13 -12.86
C HIS A 98 6.26 -1.32 -13.58
#